data_AF-A0A246IW68-F1
#
_entry.id   AF-A0A246IW68-F1
#
_cell.length_a   1.000
_cell.length_b   1.000
_cell.length_c   1.000
_cell.angle_alpha   90.00
_cell.angle_beta   90.00
_cell.angle_gamma   90.00
#
_symmetry.space_group_name_H-M   'P 1'
#
loop_
_entity.id
_entity.type
_entity.pdbx_description
1 polymer ?
#
loop_
_entity_poly.entity_id
_entity_poly.type
_entity_poly.pdbx_seq_one_letter_code
_entity_poly.pdbx_strand_id
1 'polypeptide(L)'
;MFTQNHCQTMDAANEKARKDYAADAKQRLAQDDASPAADKLAKTRREALEASHKKAVEGGLTISSARRIGADGALSMMGASDGAVNESLPGPSADNTTPPQGRGEDGVLCEKSYRHPTQRCAYHAEAKIVNTLSNMGDSMRGGSMLLKIDWRRAILRGRPLKAVGTGRSGMPCPNCYEMLCHAAQACEIVIVICDAENKPQALEDCDKEDGYQSLMKKINGTKKNGKPLSNQSETMFAQKARRSMATLVK
;
A
#
# COMPACT_ATOMS: atom_id res chain seq x y z
N MET A 1 13.96 6.68 -15.75
CA MET A 1 14.34 6.04 -14.47
C MET A 1 13.61 6.75 -13.33
N PHE A 2 13.12 6.03 -12.32
CA PHE A 2 12.44 6.65 -11.17
C PHE A 2 13.42 7.41 -10.28
N THR A 3 12.92 8.42 -9.56
CA THR A 3 13.72 9.32 -8.72
C THR A 3 13.08 9.50 -7.36
N GLN A 4 13.82 10.06 -6.40
CA GLN A 4 13.30 10.39 -5.08
C GLN A 4 12.06 11.29 -5.12
N ASN A 5 11.99 12.21 -6.09
CA ASN A 5 10.82 13.09 -6.28
C ASN A 5 9.55 12.30 -6.65
N HIS A 6 9.68 11.22 -7.42
CA HIS A 6 8.54 10.34 -7.72
C HIS A 6 8.01 9.68 -6.44
N CYS A 7 8.89 9.17 -5.59
CA CYS A 7 8.51 8.60 -4.30
C CYS A 7 7.86 9.63 -3.38
N GLN A 8 8.38 10.86 -3.31
CA GLN A 8 7.79 11.95 -2.52
C GLN A 8 6.40 12.35 -3.02
N THR A 9 6.20 12.42 -4.33
CA THR A 9 4.90 12.72 -4.93
C THR A 9 3.87 11.65 -4.57
N MET A 10 4.25 10.38 -4.67
CA MET A 10 3.41 9.25 -4.31
C MET A 10 3.16 9.16 -2.80
N ASP A 11 4.15 9.53 -1.99
CA ASP A 11 4.01 9.65 -0.54
C ASP A 11 2.94 10.68 -0.15
N ALA A 12 3.01 11.87 -0.76
CA ALA A 12 2.02 12.92 -0.58
C ALA A 12 0.63 12.49 -1.07
N ALA A 13 0.55 11.74 -2.18
CA ALA A 13 -0.69 11.19 -2.69
C ALA A 13 -1.32 10.19 -1.71
N ASN A 14 -0.54 9.25 -1.15
CA ASN A 14 -1.02 8.29 -0.15
C ASN A 14 -1.51 8.99 1.12
N GLU A 15 -0.79 10.01 1.60
CA GLU A 15 -1.19 10.81 2.76
C GLU A 15 -2.50 11.58 2.50
N LYS A 16 -2.63 12.18 1.31
CA LYS A 16 -3.87 12.86 0.91
C LYS A 16 -5.04 11.88 0.84
N ALA A 17 -4.85 10.75 0.17
CA ALA A 17 -5.88 9.71 0.04
C ALA A 17 -6.37 9.20 1.41
N ARG A 18 -5.45 9.04 2.38
CA ARG A 18 -5.80 8.66 3.76
C ARG A 18 -6.69 9.71 4.43
N LYS A 19 -6.31 10.99 4.33
CA LYS A 19 -7.06 12.11 4.93
C LYS A 19 -8.45 12.23 4.33
N ASP A 20 -8.53 12.16 3.00
CA ASP A 20 -9.79 12.24 2.28
C ASP A 20 -10.69 11.04 2.64
N TYR A 21 -10.14 9.82 2.72
CA TYR A 21 -10.88 8.63 3.14
C TYR A 21 -11.44 8.76 4.57
N ALA A 22 -10.63 9.28 5.50
CA ALA A 22 -11.10 9.56 6.85
C ALA A 22 -12.19 10.65 6.88
N ALA A 23 -12.03 11.71 6.07
CA ALA A 23 -13.02 12.78 5.97
C ALA A 23 -14.36 12.29 5.40
N ASP A 24 -14.33 11.48 4.33
CA ASP A 24 -15.52 10.87 3.75
C ASP A 24 -16.24 9.97 4.76
N ALA A 25 -15.52 9.08 5.43
CA ALA A 25 -16.12 8.18 6.42
C ALA A 25 -16.77 8.98 7.58
N LYS A 26 -16.11 10.04 8.04
CA LYS A 26 -16.66 10.95 9.05
C LYS A 26 -17.91 11.68 8.56
N GLN A 27 -17.90 12.17 7.32
CA GLN A 27 -19.04 12.86 6.72
C GLN A 27 -20.24 11.91 6.60
N ARG A 28 -20.02 10.68 6.14
CA ARG A 28 -21.08 9.67 6.01
C ARG A 28 -21.67 9.26 7.36
N LEU A 29 -20.86 9.16 8.41
CA LEU A 29 -21.35 8.93 9.77
C LEU A 29 -22.20 10.11 10.28
N ALA A 30 -21.76 11.35 10.04
CA ALA A 30 -22.52 12.53 10.41
C ALA A 30 -23.85 12.64 9.65
N GLN A 31 -23.87 12.26 8.37
CA GLN A 31 -25.10 12.16 7.57
C GLN A 31 -26.05 11.10 8.14
N ASP A 32 -25.54 9.91 8.50
CA ASP A 32 -26.32 8.85 9.15
C ASP A 32 -26.89 9.29 10.51
N ASP A 33 -26.11 10.04 11.30
CA ASP A 33 -26.55 10.61 12.58
C ASP A 33 -27.71 11.60 12.42
N ALA A 34 -27.66 12.41 11.36
CA ALA A 34 -28.69 13.40 11.02
C ALA A 34 -29.90 12.80 10.27
N SER A 35 -29.83 11.53 9.84
CA SER A 35 -30.86 10.89 9.04
C SER A 35 -32.08 10.45 9.86
N PRO A 36 -33.30 10.53 9.31
CA PRO A 36 -34.49 9.93 9.92
C PRO A 36 -34.30 8.43 10.17
N ALA A 37 -35.04 7.87 11.15
CA ALA A 37 -34.89 6.48 11.55
C ALA A 37 -35.07 5.47 10.40
N ALA A 38 -35.92 5.78 9.42
CA ALA A 38 -36.16 4.93 8.25
C ALA A 38 -34.96 4.86 7.28
N ASP A 39 -34.10 5.87 7.29
CA ASP A 39 -32.99 6.04 6.35
C ASP A 39 -31.62 5.73 6.98
N LYS A 40 -31.60 5.39 8.28
CA LYS A 40 -30.37 5.05 8.98
C LYS A 40 -29.73 3.80 8.39
N LEU A 41 -28.40 3.82 8.33
CA LEU A 41 -27.59 2.67 8.02
C LEU A 41 -27.93 1.53 8.98
N ALA A 42 -28.05 0.32 8.41
CA ALA A 42 -28.08 -0.89 9.21
C ALA A 42 -26.86 -0.91 10.14
N LYS A 43 -27.05 -1.35 11.39
CA LYS A 43 -26.01 -1.39 12.44
C LYS A 43 -24.67 -1.92 11.92
N THR A 44 -24.68 -3.02 11.17
CA THR A 44 -23.48 -3.64 10.59
C THR A 44 -22.74 -2.74 9.61
N ARG A 45 -23.46 -1.95 8.79
CA ARG A 45 -22.85 -0.99 7.86
C ARG A 45 -22.24 0.20 8.58
N ARG A 46 -22.91 0.67 9.63
CA ARG A 46 -22.38 1.74 10.47
C ARG A 46 -21.11 1.31 11.21
N GLU A 47 -21.13 0.14 11.85
CA GLU A 47 -19.96 -0.44 12.52
C GLU A 47 -18.77 -0.62 11.56
N ALA A 48 -19.03 -1.06 10.33
CA ALA A 48 -18.00 -1.15 9.29
C ALA A 48 -17.41 0.24 8.95
N LEU A 49 -18.24 1.26 8.78
CA LEU A 49 -17.82 2.62 8.48
C LEU A 49 -17.01 3.25 9.63
N GLU A 50 -17.43 3.04 10.87
CA GLU A 50 -16.70 3.45 12.08
C GLU A 50 -15.34 2.75 12.17
N ALA A 51 -15.29 1.44 11.89
CA ALA A 51 -14.05 0.68 11.86
C ALA A 51 -13.09 1.16 10.76
N SER A 52 -13.60 1.47 9.56
CA SER A 52 -12.80 2.02 8.47
C SER A 52 -12.27 3.42 8.78
N HIS A 53 -13.10 4.31 9.35
CA HIS A 53 -12.65 5.62 9.84
C HIS A 53 -11.54 5.47 10.88
N LYS A 54 -11.74 4.58 11.86
CA LYS A 54 -10.75 4.29 12.89
C LYS A 54 -9.43 3.80 12.30
N LYS A 55 -9.46 2.88 11.33
CA LYS A 55 -8.24 2.37 10.68
C LYS A 55 -7.50 3.45 9.89
N ALA A 56 -8.22 4.39 9.30
CA ALA A 56 -7.62 5.50 8.56
C ALA A 56 -6.89 6.48 9.49
N VAL A 57 -7.48 6.78 10.65
CA VAL A 57 -6.97 7.75 11.63
C VAL A 57 -5.93 7.15 12.58
N GLU A 58 -6.21 5.97 13.15
CA GLU A 58 -5.39 5.33 14.20
C GLU A 58 -4.39 4.30 13.63
N GLY A 59 -4.51 3.96 12.34
CA GLY A 59 -3.73 2.92 11.69
C GLY A 59 -4.48 1.59 11.57
N GLY A 60 -3.97 0.69 10.73
CA GLY A 60 -4.64 -0.54 10.30
C GLY A 60 -5.08 -0.49 8.84
N LEU A 61 -5.03 0.68 8.21
CA LEU A 61 -5.24 0.88 6.77
C LEU A 61 -3.89 0.98 6.05
N THR A 62 -3.68 0.11 5.06
CA THR A 62 -2.59 0.25 4.07
C THR A 62 -3.10 1.02 2.87
N ILE A 63 -2.33 2.00 2.41
CA ILE A 63 -2.54 2.65 1.10
C ILE A 63 -1.27 2.47 0.30
N SER A 64 -1.38 1.93 -0.90
CA SER A 64 -0.28 1.80 -1.85
C SER A 64 -0.58 2.62 -3.08
N SER A 65 0.43 3.20 -3.69
CA SER A 65 0.35 3.80 -5.02
C SER A 65 1.38 3.17 -5.94
N ALA A 66 1.07 3.16 -7.23
CA ALA A 66 1.95 2.71 -8.27
C ALA A 66 2.08 3.76 -9.38
N ARG A 67 3.26 3.82 -9.98
CA ARG A 67 3.51 4.50 -11.26
C ARG A 67 4.20 3.55 -12.20
N ARG A 68 3.54 3.19 -13.30
CA ARG A 68 4.05 2.35 -14.39
C ARG A 68 4.56 3.24 -15.52
N ILE A 69 5.70 2.89 -16.12
CA ILE A 69 6.27 3.55 -17.32
C ILE A 69 6.64 2.49 -18.35
N GLY A 70 5.78 2.26 -19.34
CA GLY A 70 5.89 1.25 -20.39
C GLY A 70 5.96 1.84 -21.80
N ALA A 71 5.88 0.96 -22.81
CA ALA A 71 5.83 1.37 -24.21
C ALA A 71 4.52 2.10 -24.56
N ASP A 72 3.46 1.82 -23.81
CA ASP A 72 2.14 2.44 -23.83
C ASP A 72 2.08 3.80 -23.10
N GLY A 73 3.16 4.22 -22.46
CA GLY A 73 3.26 5.48 -21.74
C GLY A 73 3.32 5.31 -20.22
N ALA A 74 2.82 6.32 -19.50
CA ALA A 74 2.85 6.33 -18.04
C ALA A 74 1.44 6.24 -17.44
N LEU A 75 1.27 5.34 -16.48
CA LEU A 75 0.02 5.12 -15.75
C LEU A 75 0.29 5.27 -14.25
N SER A 76 -0.67 5.83 -13.51
CA SER A 76 -0.62 5.88 -12.05
C SER A 76 -1.91 5.32 -11.45
N MET A 77 -1.81 4.64 -10.32
CA MET A 77 -2.95 4.07 -9.62
C MET A 77 -2.70 3.97 -8.13
N MET A 78 -3.77 3.80 -7.35
CA MET A 78 -3.70 3.59 -5.90
C MET A 78 -4.56 2.41 -5.47
N GLY A 79 -4.10 1.63 -4.50
CA GLY A 79 -4.89 0.60 -3.83
C GLY A 79 -4.95 0.86 -2.34
N ALA A 80 -6.03 0.45 -1.69
CA ALA A 80 -6.13 0.42 -0.23
C ALA A 80 -6.58 -0.95 0.27
N SER A 81 -6.11 -1.29 1.47
CA SER A 81 -6.54 -2.50 2.18
C SER A 81 -6.79 -2.21 3.65
N ASP A 82 -8.05 -2.37 4.04
CA ASP A 82 -8.58 -2.45 5.39
C ASP A 82 -9.09 -3.86 5.72
N GLY A 83 -9.15 -4.75 4.71
CA GLY A 83 -9.69 -6.11 4.80
C GLY A 83 -11.04 -6.29 4.11
N ALA A 84 -11.64 -5.23 3.55
CA ALA A 84 -12.82 -5.29 2.70
C ALA A 84 -12.47 -5.34 1.20
N VAL A 85 -13.38 -5.93 0.41
CA VAL A 85 -13.16 -6.12 -1.03
C VAL A 85 -13.08 -4.79 -1.77
N ASN A 86 -13.78 -3.73 -1.33
CA ASN A 86 -13.95 -2.51 -2.13
C ASN A 86 -13.76 -1.24 -1.28
N GLU A 87 -12.52 -0.74 -1.23
CA GLU A 87 -12.24 0.58 -0.68
C GLU A 87 -12.06 1.55 -1.83
N SER A 88 -13.08 2.37 -2.05
CA SER A 88 -12.96 3.50 -2.97
C SER A 88 -12.00 4.51 -2.36
N LEU A 89 -10.86 4.72 -3.02
CA LEU A 89 -10.00 5.86 -2.75
C LEU A 89 -10.44 7.04 -3.64
N PRO A 90 -10.19 8.29 -3.22
CA PRO A 90 -10.36 9.43 -4.11
C PRO A 90 -9.34 9.38 -5.26
N GLY A 91 -9.81 9.54 -6.50
CA GLY A 91 -8.96 9.53 -7.72
C GLY A 91 -8.90 8.16 -8.43
N PRO A 92 -7.96 7.96 -9.37
CA PRO A 92 -7.79 6.68 -10.07
C PRO A 92 -7.29 5.61 -9.08
N SER A 93 -8.23 4.83 -8.56
CA SER A 93 -7.97 3.67 -7.72
C SER A 93 -7.93 2.39 -8.56
N ALA A 94 -7.11 1.44 -8.14
CA ALA A 94 -7.14 0.07 -8.61
C ALA A 94 -8.54 -0.50 -8.37
N ASP A 95 -9.26 -0.79 -9.45
CA ASP A 95 -10.60 -1.36 -9.41
C ASP A 95 -10.49 -2.88 -9.23
N ASN A 96 -10.98 -3.35 -8.08
CA ASN A 96 -11.16 -4.77 -7.80
C ASN A 96 -12.60 -5.07 -7.38
N THR A 97 -13.56 -4.27 -7.86
CA THR A 97 -14.99 -4.38 -7.52
C THR A 97 -15.61 -5.72 -7.89
N THR A 98 -14.94 -6.50 -8.73
CA THR A 98 -15.33 -7.88 -9.03
C THR A 98 -14.80 -8.85 -7.95
N PRO A 99 -15.71 -9.56 -7.23
CA PRO A 99 -15.31 -10.51 -6.18
C PRO A 99 -14.27 -11.57 -6.59
N PRO A 100 -14.28 -12.13 -7.83
CA PRO A 100 -13.28 -13.11 -8.27
C PRO A 100 -11.84 -12.57 -8.29
N GLN A 101 -11.65 -11.32 -8.73
CA GLN A 101 -10.33 -10.67 -8.77
C GLN A 101 -9.80 -10.40 -7.36
N GLY A 102 -10.69 -10.03 -6.44
CA GLY A 102 -10.36 -9.88 -5.02
C GLY A 102 -10.11 -11.20 -4.28
N ARG A 103 -10.62 -12.33 -4.78
CA ARG A 103 -10.37 -13.68 -4.21
C ARG A 103 -9.17 -14.39 -4.81
N GLY A 104 -8.60 -13.87 -5.90
CA GLY A 104 -7.54 -14.54 -6.67
C GLY A 104 -8.05 -15.80 -7.40
N GLU A 105 -9.33 -15.83 -7.77
CA GLU A 105 -9.94 -16.94 -8.51
C GLU A 105 -9.50 -16.94 -9.98
N ASP A 106 -9.36 -15.74 -10.56
CA ASP A 106 -8.77 -15.54 -11.88
C ASP A 106 -7.25 -15.46 -11.78
N GLY A 107 -6.57 -16.04 -12.78
CA GLY A 107 -5.12 -15.90 -12.88
C GLY A 107 -4.75 -14.47 -13.29
N VAL A 108 -3.75 -13.91 -12.60
CA VAL A 108 -3.27 -12.54 -12.79
C VAL A 108 -1.87 -12.55 -13.41
N LEU A 109 -1.28 -11.36 -13.55
CA LEU A 109 -0.02 -11.13 -14.25
C LEU A 109 -0.13 -11.38 -15.76
N CYS A 110 0.97 -11.12 -16.47
CA CYS A 110 1.09 -11.26 -17.90
C CYS A 110 0.83 -12.68 -18.43
N GLU A 111 1.07 -13.71 -17.62
CA GLU A 111 0.84 -15.12 -17.97
C GLU A 111 -0.59 -15.60 -17.65
N LYS A 112 -1.35 -14.84 -16.87
CA LYS A 112 -2.74 -15.16 -16.45
C LYS A 112 -2.88 -16.53 -15.77
N SER A 113 -1.80 -17.07 -15.21
CA SER A 113 -1.79 -18.33 -14.45
C SER A 113 -1.48 -18.13 -12.97
N TYR A 114 -0.82 -17.04 -12.61
CA TYR A 114 -0.49 -16.77 -11.21
C TYR A 114 -1.76 -16.56 -10.39
N ARG A 115 -1.88 -17.28 -9.28
CA ARG A 115 -2.96 -17.13 -8.31
C ARG A 115 -2.37 -16.74 -6.97
N HIS A 116 -3.02 -15.82 -6.28
CA HIS A 116 -2.59 -15.39 -4.96
C HIS A 116 -2.51 -16.61 -4.02
N PRO A 117 -1.39 -16.84 -3.31
CA PRO A 117 -1.19 -18.04 -2.49
C PRO A 117 -2.17 -18.10 -1.31
N THR A 118 -2.77 -16.97 -0.93
CA THR A 118 -3.89 -16.94 0.01
C THR A 118 -4.97 -15.98 -0.50
N GLN A 119 -6.25 -16.39 -0.42
CA GLN A 119 -7.37 -15.53 -0.80
C GLN A 119 -7.40 -14.19 -0.03
N ARG A 120 -6.79 -14.13 1.16
CA ARG A 120 -6.71 -12.91 1.96
C ARG A 120 -5.70 -11.90 1.41
N CYS A 121 -4.65 -12.36 0.74
CA CYS A 121 -3.63 -11.47 0.16
C CYS A 121 -4.11 -10.77 -1.11
N ALA A 122 -5.09 -11.34 -1.82
CA ALA A 122 -5.66 -10.72 -3.01
C ALA A 122 -6.39 -9.39 -2.70
N TYR A 123 -6.71 -9.12 -1.42
CA TYR A 123 -7.26 -7.84 -0.95
C TYR A 123 -6.21 -6.83 -0.49
N HIS A 124 -4.92 -7.16 -0.53
CA HIS A 124 -3.87 -6.22 -0.16
C HIS A 124 -3.73 -5.12 -1.22
N ALA A 125 -3.31 -3.93 -0.81
CA ALA A 125 -3.22 -2.78 -1.70
C ALA A 125 -2.29 -3.03 -2.91
N GLU A 126 -1.19 -3.75 -2.71
CA GLU A 126 -0.24 -4.18 -3.75
C GLU A 126 -0.89 -5.16 -4.73
N ALA A 127 -1.64 -6.14 -4.22
CA ALA A 127 -2.35 -7.11 -5.02
C ALA A 127 -3.42 -6.44 -5.89
N LYS A 128 -4.20 -5.49 -5.34
CA LYS A 128 -5.22 -4.75 -6.10
C LYS A 128 -4.60 -4.01 -7.29
N ILE A 129 -3.47 -3.32 -7.07
CA ILE A 129 -2.71 -2.62 -8.12
C ILE A 129 -2.28 -3.60 -9.22
N VAL A 130 -1.64 -4.71 -8.84
CA VAL A 130 -1.13 -5.69 -9.80
C VAL A 130 -2.25 -6.38 -10.57
N ASN A 131 -3.35 -6.75 -9.89
CA ASN A 131 -4.52 -7.34 -10.54
C ASN A 131 -5.13 -6.36 -11.56
N THR A 132 -5.28 -5.08 -11.18
CA THR A 132 -5.79 -4.05 -12.09
C THR A 132 -4.90 -3.90 -13.32
N LEU A 133 -3.59 -3.77 -13.14
CA LEU A 133 -2.64 -3.71 -14.25
C LEU A 133 -2.71 -4.94 -15.16
N SER A 134 -2.91 -6.12 -14.58
CA SER A 134 -3.03 -7.38 -15.33
C SER A 134 -4.29 -7.43 -16.20
N ASN A 135 -5.35 -6.72 -15.80
CA ASN A 135 -6.60 -6.63 -16.54
C ASN A 135 -6.55 -5.57 -17.66
N MET A 136 -5.56 -4.68 -17.66
CA MET A 136 -5.38 -3.63 -18.66
C MET A 136 -4.61 -4.11 -19.91
N GLY A 137 -4.55 -5.43 -20.15
CA GLY A 137 -3.82 -6.03 -21.26
C GLY A 137 -2.35 -6.24 -20.92
N ASP A 138 -1.45 -5.73 -21.76
CA ASP A 138 0.00 -5.94 -21.60
C ASP A 138 0.67 -4.95 -20.61
N SER A 139 -0.11 -4.21 -19.81
CA SER A 139 0.44 -3.22 -18.87
C SER A 139 1.38 -3.80 -17.81
N MET A 140 1.31 -5.11 -17.54
CA MET A 140 2.29 -5.80 -16.67
C MET A 140 3.55 -6.27 -17.39
N ARG A 141 3.62 -6.24 -18.73
CA ARG A 141 4.80 -6.69 -19.50
C ARG A 141 5.81 -5.56 -19.71
N GLY A 142 7.08 -5.87 -19.51
CA GLY A 142 8.21 -4.98 -19.80
C GLY A 142 8.24 -3.71 -18.96
N GLY A 143 9.15 -2.80 -19.29
CA GLY A 143 9.26 -1.46 -18.69
C GLY A 143 9.53 -1.48 -17.18
N SER A 144 9.01 -0.48 -16.46
CA SER A 144 9.20 -0.38 -15.01
C SER A 144 7.94 0.07 -14.25
N MET A 145 7.84 -0.33 -12.98
CA MET A 145 6.79 0.07 -12.05
C MET A 145 7.42 0.51 -10.72
N LEU A 146 7.09 1.73 -10.28
CA LEU A 146 7.41 2.24 -8.95
C LEU A 146 6.23 1.99 -8.01
N LEU A 147 6.50 1.47 -6.82
CA LEU A 147 5.52 1.24 -5.76
C LEU A 147 5.87 2.07 -4.53
N LYS A 148 4.88 2.79 -3.98
CA LYS A 148 4.96 3.43 -2.67
C LYS A 148 3.90 2.83 -1.77
N ILE A 149 4.34 2.04 -0.80
CA ILE A 149 3.49 1.42 0.20
C ILE A 149 3.48 2.31 1.45
N ASP A 150 2.29 2.62 1.95
CA ASP A 150 2.05 3.30 3.23
C ASP A 150 1.25 2.37 4.14
N TRP A 151 1.94 1.38 4.71
CA TRP A 151 1.37 0.53 5.74
C TRP A 151 1.55 1.17 7.11
N ARG A 152 0.44 1.53 7.77
CA ARG A 152 0.45 2.08 9.13
C ARG A 152 -0.11 1.07 10.10
N ARG A 153 0.75 0.47 10.91
CA ARG A 153 0.32 -0.44 11.98
C ARG A 153 -0.12 0.36 13.19
N ALA A 154 -1.31 0.07 13.72
CA ALA A 154 -1.68 0.51 15.06
C ALA A 154 -0.75 -0.16 16.08
N ILE A 155 0.13 0.62 16.73
CA ILE A 155 1.01 0.09 17.79
C ILE A 155 0.21 0.08 19.09
N LEU A 156 -0.18 -1.12 19.52
CA LEU A 156 -0.79 -1.37 20.82
C LEU A 156 0.33 -1.50 21.87
N ARG A 157 0.42 -0.58 22.84
CA ARG A 157 1.30 -0.72 24.00
C ARG A 157 0.49 -0.72 25.31
N GLY A 158 0.60 -1.82 26.07
CA GLY A 158 0.03 -1.97 27.42
C GLY A 158 -1.47 -2.32 27.46
N ARG A 159 -1.92 -2.87 28.61
CA ARG A 159 -3.34 -2.92 28.98
C ARG A 159 -3.66 -1.74 29.92
N PRO A 160 -4.82 -1.06 29.78
CA PRO A 160 -5.75 -1.17 28.66
C PRO A 160 -5.14 -0.52 27.41
N LEU A 161 -5.53 -1.05 26.24
CA LEU A 161 -5.03 -0.73 24.90
C LEU A 161 -4.98 0.79 24.64
N LYS A 162 -3.86 1.44 24.96
CA LYS A 162 -3.57 2.79 24.48
C LYS A 162 -2.81 2.62 23.17
N ALA A 163 -3.46 2.95 22.06
CA ALA A 163 -2.78 3.09 20.77
C ALA A 163 -1.78 4.25 20.91
N VAL A 164 -0.48 3.95 20.85
CA VAL A 164 0.55 4.98 20.87
C VAL A 164 1.45 4.77 19.65
N GLY A 165 1.08 5.46 18.58
CA GLY A 165 1.86 5.62 17.35
C GLY A 165 1.41 4.71 16.22
N THR A 166 1.53 5.22 14.99
CA THR A 166 1.48 4.37 13.80
C THR A 166 2.91 3.97 13.40
N GLY A 167 3.17 2.67 13.32
CA GLY A 167 4.40 2.19 12.70
C GLY A 167 4.19 2.24 11.20
N ARG A 168 4.88 3.13 10.50
CA ARG A 168 4.85 3.23 9.04
C ARG A 168 5.85 2.26 8.41
N SER A 169 5.48 1.56 7.34
CA SER A 169 6.39 0.73 6.56
C SER A 169 6.04 0.78 5.09
N GLY A 170 7.08 0.78 4.25
CA GLY A 170 6.96 0.61 2.80
C GLY A 170 7.14 -0.84 2.34
N MET A 171 7.20 -1.80 3.28
CA MET A 171 7.50 -3.19 2.98
C MET A 171 6.23 -3.95 2.60
N PRO A 172 6.19 -4.65 1.45
CA PRO A 172 5.11 -5.59 1.16
C PRO A 172 5.16 -6.76 2.14
N CYS A 173 4.02 -7.39 2.43
CA CYS A 173 4.04 -8.65 3.19
C CYS A 173 4.74 -9.77 2.40
N PRO A 174 5.16 -10.90 3.03
CA PRO A 174 5.88 -11.98 2.34
C PRO A 174 5.17 -12.48 1.07
N ASN A 175 3.85 -12.70 1.13
CA ASN A 175 3.08 -13.17 -0.03
C ASN A 175 2.99 -12.11 -1.15
N CYS A 176 2.87 -10.82 -0.80
CA CYS A 176 2.91 -9.74 -1.80
C CYS A 176 4.30 -9.58 -2.40
N TYR A 177 5.37 -9.79 -1.62
CA TYR A 177 6.73 -9.83 -2.12
C TYR A 177 6.92 -10.96 -3.14
N GLU A 178 6.47 -12.18 -2.82
CA GLU A 178 6.53 -13.32 -3.75
C GLU A 178 5.77 -13.03 -5.05
N MET A 179 4.56 -12.46 -4.97
CA MET A 179 3.81 -12.03 -6.15
C MET A 179 4.59 -11.01 -6.99
N LEU A 180 5.16 -9.98 -6.35
CA LEU A 180 5.92 -8.96 -7.07
C LEU A 180 7.19 -9.54 -7.69
N CYS A 181 7.85 -10.49 -7.02
CA CYS A 181 9.00 -11.20 -7.56
C CYS A 181 8.64 -12.06 -8.77
N HIS A 182 7.55 -12.82 -8.67
CA HIS A 182 7.02 -13.59 -9.80
C HIS A 182 6.67 -12.66 -10.97
N ALA A 183 6.02 -11.54 -10.70
CA ALA A 183 5.69 -10.53 -11.71
C ALA A 183 6.95 -9.98 -12.40
N ALA A 184 7.98 -9.61 -11.63
CA ALA A 184 9.22 -9.06 -12.17
C ALA A 184 9.92 -10.04 -13.13
N GLN A 185 9.90 -11.34 -12.80
CA GLN A 185 10.50 -12.40 -13.62
C GLN A 185 9.62 -12.78 -14.81
N ALA A 186 8.38 -13.21 -14.56
CA ALA A 186 7.49 -13.74 -15.59
C ALA A 186 7.05 -12.68 -16.61
N CYS A 187 6.97 -11.42 -16.20
CA CYS A 187 6.52 -10.32 -17.05
C CYS A 187 7.63 -9.40 -17.51
N GLU A 188 8.89 -9.70 -17.15
CA GLU A 188 10.07 -8.92 -17.54
C GLU A 188 9.92 -7.42 -17.17
N ILE A 189 9.25 -7.14 -16.04
CA ILE A 189 8.99 -5.78 -15.55
C ILE A 189 9.94 -5.43 -14.41
N VAL A 190 10.56 -4.26 -14.48
CA VAL A 190 11.41 -3.76 -13.40
C VAL A 190 10.54 -3.16 -12.30
N ILE A 191 10.46 -3.82 -11.15
CA ILE A 191 9.71 -3.31 -9.98
C ILE A 191 10.66 -2.58 -9.04
N VAL A 192 10.26 -1.40 -8.60
CA VAL A 192 11.01 -0.54 -7.69
C VAL A 192 10.10 -0.14 -6.53
N ILE A 193 10.59 -0.20 -5.30
CA ILE A 193 9.84 0.14 -4.09
C ILE A 193 10.50 1.32 -3.39
N CYS A 194 9.72 2.33 -3.01
CA CYS A 194 10.22 3.48 -2.28
C CYS A 194 10.51 3.13 -0.81
N ASP A 195 11.74 3.40 -0.36
CA ASP A 195 12.13 3.20 1.04
C ASP A 195 11.64 4.33 1.98
N ALA A 196 12.09 4.24 3.23
CA ALA A 196 11.94 5.23 4.30
C ALA A 196 12.29 6.67 3.92
N GLU A 197 13.35 6.81 3.13
CA GLU A 197 13.97 8.08 2.76
C GLU A 197 13.41 8.57 1.42
N ASN A 198 12.34 7.91 0.94
CA ASN A 198 11.76 8.08 -0.38
C ASN A 198 12.76 7.80 -1.51
N LYS A 199 13.79 6.99 -1.27
CA LYS A 199 14.69 6.55 -2.34
C LYS A 199 14.11 5.31 -3.01
N PRO A 200 14.10 5.24 -4.35
CA PRO A 200 13.67 4.05 -5.06
C PRO A 200 14.68 2.90 -4.85
N GLN A 201 14.20 1.74 -4.45
CA GLN A 201 14.98 0.51 -4.27
C GLN A 201 14.46 -0.55 -5.23
N ALA A 202 15.31 -1.08 -6.10
CA ALA A 202 14.91 -2.15 -7.00
C ALA A 202 14.48 -3.40 -6.20
N LEU A 203 13.45 -4.09 -6.69
CA LEU A 203 13.09 -5.41 -6.23
C LEU A 203 14.12 -6.40 -6.79
N GLU A 204 15.07 -6.79 -5.95
CA GLU A 204 16.18 -7.68 -6.30
C GLU A 204 16.13 -8.94 -5.43
N ASP A 205 16.99 -9.91 -5.77
CA ASP A 205 17.22 -11.12 -4.96
C ASP A 205 15.98 -12.01 -4.78
N CYS A 206 15.06 -11.98 -5.76
CA CYS A 206 13.80 -12.73 -5.73
C CYS A 206 13.95 -14.26 -5.67
N ASP A 207 15.09 -14.77 -6.09
CA ASP A 207 15.47 -16.18 -6.10
C ASP A 207 16.28 -16.60 -4.86
N LYS A 208 16.65 -15.64 -3.99
CA LYS A 208 17.47 -15.91 -2.80
C LYS A 208 16.59 -16.16 -1.57
N GLU A 209 16.99 -17.14 -0.77
CA GLU A 209 16.32 -17.51 0.48
C GLU A 209 16.18 -16.33 1.46
N ASP A 210 17.13 -15.39 1.45
CA ASP A 210 17.12 -14.19 2.29
C ASP A 210 16.67 -12.91 1.56
N GLY A 211 16.17 -13.00 0.32
CA GLY A 211 15.78 -11.86 -0.52
C GLY A 211 14.79 -10.92 0.16
N TYR A 212 13.75 -11.47 0.77
CA TYR A 212 12.76 -10.69 1.53
C TYR A 212 13.39 -9.91 2.70
N GLN A 213 14.31 -10.54 3.44
CA GLN A 213 15.00 -9.90 4.57
C GLN A 213 15.96 -8.80 4.09
N SER A 214 16.64 -9.04 2.97
CA SER A 214 17.52 -8.08 2.32
C SER A 214 16.75 -6.85 1.82
N LEU A 215 15.60 -7.04 1.17
CA LEU A 215 14.70 -5.95 0.81
C LEU A 215 14.20 -5.21 2.05
N MET A 216 13.79 -5.93 3.10
CA MET A 216 13.31 -5.30 4.35
C MET A 216 14.39 -4.40 4.98
N LYS A 217 15.67 -4.78 4.94
CA LYS A 217 16.78 -3.93 5.39
C LYS A 217 16.90 -2.67 4.54
N LYS A 218 16.76 -2.76 3.21
CA LYS A 218 16.80 -1.61 2.30
C LYS A 218 15.63 -0.66 2.54
N ILE A 219 14.40 -1.19 2.60
CA ILE A 219 13.15 -0.41 2.70
C ILE A 219 12.94 0.17 4.10
N ASN A 220 13.02 -0.68 5.13
CA ASN A 220 12.72 -0.28 6.50
C ASN A 220 13.97 0.13 7.29
N GLY A 221 15.18 -0.10 6.79
CA GLY A 221 16.42 0.10 7.53
C GLY A 221 16.70 -1.01 8.55
N THR A 222 17.77 -0.81 9.34
CA THR A 222 18.21 -1.77 10.37
C THR A 222 18.14 -1.19 11.78
N LYS A 223 17.91 -2.06 12.76
CA LYS A 223 18.08 -1.78 14.20
C LYS A 223 19.57 -1.62 14.52
N LYS A 224 19.87 -1.09 15.71
CA LYS A 224 21.25 -0.96 16.23
C LYS A 224 22.03 -2.28 16.28
N ASN A 225 21.34 -3.42 16.33
CA ASN A 225 21.92 -4.76 16.32
C ASN A 225 21.99 -5.40 14.92
N GLY A 226 21.87 -4.62 13.84
CA GLY A 226 21.97 -5.09 12.46
C GLY A 226 20.75 -5.85 11.92
N LYS A 227 19.78 -6.19 12.78
CA LYS A 227 18.53 -6.84 12.32
C LYS A 227 17.64 -5.84 11.59
N PRO A 228 16.94 -6.25 10.51
CA PRO A 228 16.01 -5.37 9.82
C PRO A 228 14.91 -4.84 10.74
N LEU A 229 14.47 -3.62 10.48
CA LEU A 229 13.32 -3.02 11.14
C LEU A 229 12.04 -3.63 10.54
N SER A 230 11.23 -4.25 11.39
CA SER A 230 9.91 -4.75 11.00
C SER A 230 8.89 -3.63 10.77
N ASN A 231 9.21 -2.42 11.23
CA ASN A 231 8.41 -1.20 11.12
C ASN A 231 9.29 0.03 11.36
N GLN A 232 8.89 1.17 10.81
CA GLN A 232 9.47 2.47 11.12
C GLN A 232 8.49 3.24 11.98
N SER A 233 8.94 3.93 13.03
CA SER A 233 8.04 4.83 13.74
C SER A 233 7.76 6.06 12.86
N GLU A 234 6.55 6.63 12.94
CA GLU A 234 6.25 7.96 12.35
C GLU A 234 7.33 9.02 12.68
N THR A 235 7.92 8.94 13.88
CA THR A 235 9.00 9.81 14.32
C THR A 235 10.28 9.68 13.50
N MET A 236 10.62 8.51 12.92
CA MET A 236 11.77 8.40 12.02
C MET A 236 11.51 9.04 10.66
N PHE A 237 10.28 8.94 10.11
CA PHE A 237 9.90 9.64 8.88
C PHE A 237 9.92 11.16 9.08
N ALA A 238 9.34 11.66 10.19
CA ALA A 238 9.31 13.09 10.49
C ALA A 238 10.70 13.66 10.85
N GLN A 239 11.55 12.92 11.59
CA GLN A 239 12.89 13.38 11.94
C GLN A 239 13.88 13.30 10.78
N LYS A 240 13.82 12.28 9.92
CA LYS A 240 14.73 12.18 8.76
C LYS A 240 14.38 13.17 7.65
N ALA A 241 13.10 13.40 7.36
CA ALA A 241 12.67 14.41 6.38
C ALA A 241 13.17 15.83 6.76
N ARG A 242 13.17 16.18 8.06
CA ARG A 242 13.69 17.45 8.55
C ARG A 242 15.22 17.58 8.42
N ARG A 243 15.97 16.48 8.58
CA ARG A 243 17.45 16.48 8.43
C ARG A 243 17.90 16.61 6.97
N SER A 244 17.19 15.99 6.03
CA SER A 244 17.51 16.07 4.59
C SER A 244 17.30 17.49 4.03
N MET A 245 16.28 18.22 4.49
CA MET A 245 16.08 19.62 4.09
C MET A 245 17.12 20.57 4.69
N ALA A 246 17.59 20.33 5.91
CA ALA A 246 18.62 21.16 6.54
C ALA A 246 20.01 21.05 5.88
N THR A 247 20.24 20.03 5.06
CA THR A 247 21.52 19.81 4.36
C THR A 247 21.51 20.37 2.92
N LEU A 248 20.33 20.67 2.37
CA LEU A 248 20.15 21.30 1.05
C LEU A 248 20.07 22.85 1.10
N VAL A 249 20.18 23.43 2.31
CA VAL A 249 20.17 24.89 2.55
C VAL A 249 21.56 25.37 3.04
N LYS A 250 22.61 24.65 2.70
CA LYS A 250 24.01 25.08 2.80
C LYS A 250 24.67 24.93 1.45
#